data_AF-A0A2X4TK25-F1
#
_entry.id   AF-A0A2X4TK25-F1
#
_cell.length_a   1.000
_cell.length_b   1.000
_cell.length_c   1.000
_cell.angle_alpha   90.00
_cell.angle_beta   90.00
_cell.angle_gamma   90.00
#
_symmetry.space_group_name_H-M   'P 1'
#
loop_
_entity.id
_entity.type
_entity.pdbx_description
1 polymer ?
#
loop_
_entity_poly.entity_id
_entity_poly.type
_entity_poly.pdbx_seq_one_letter_code
_entity_poly.pdbx_strand_id
1 'polypeptide(L)'
;MSTTISSELNQGYRSALLAYYIGQYAPNSGDATLSNMIKTSDDVYEYLLIDPLVTNDVQTSRVAQAMSSIQQYINGIALNMEPGYDTQALDTMQLKRWNNGADQYAVWGGYVELDSYPENYIDPTLRQDQTSCFNDLITELNQKTVSNDTAQQAVMGYLNHFEQVANLTIVSGYTDDKDQTKGTYYLLGKSTSSPVQYYWRSFDMSLNVDNVVASNAWSEWYPVNTSINDDLIQGTPRLAYFNNRLYLFWFERAEGNGPNESDTITAYSSQCDFSRNWSSPFAMMSIDSDTANHHGEQTYCDKLFTSKYLCTACGYNETDNYLLVSLYDGTDVTAYTDNGYNDFTITIDYWFNTEKRESKVSVGMTNTISKFLYNYIESQTITNNQSKIQSCFLVDKFYVTDVKCDSTKFYDGLHSYITLPALDTRNFSVNTADDGSITLEGSIITACSTNSTGTFYHQNWNLNENDGVLDCYYSFTDSIFTGMQLVDLPVTLSATINTVAIEVPYNTGMKTFPLSRSYTIDKGILTDAANFAAEMIVTKAAMTSQGNMQYFHFELRNNNTKVLSIVNNRHIENYYNDTSWTLDVF
;
A
#
# COMPACT_ATOMS: atom_id res chain seq x y z
N MET A 1 47.37 56.84 -4.94
CA MET A 1 48.55 56.37 -5.69
C MET A 1 48.96 54.96 -5.30
N SER A 2 49.23 54.63 -4.02
CA SER A 2 49.66 53.27 -3.64
C SER A 2 48.64 52.17 -3.91
N THR A 3 47.34 52.43 -3.70
CA THR A 3 46.26 51.45 -3.94
C THR A 3 46.07 51.13 -5.43
N THR A 4 46.24 52.13 -6.29
CA THR A 4 46.14 51.99 -7.76
C THR A 4 47.28 51.13 -8.31
N ILE A 5 48.52 51.36 -7.86
CA ILE A 5 49.68 50.57 -8.31
C ILE A 5 49.56 49.10 -7.89
N SER A 6 49.12 48.81 -6.66
CA SER A 6 48.91 47.43 -6.20
C SER A 6 47.80 46.72 -6.98
N SER A 7 46.72 47.42 -7.30
CA SER A 7 45.62 46.88 -8.12
C SER A 7 46.10 46.49 -9.52
N GLU A 8 46.83 47.38 -10.19
CA GLU A 8 47.40 47.12 -11.52
C GLU A 8 48.41 45.96 -11.49
N LEU A 9 49.28 45.91 -10.48
CA LEU A 9 50.27 44.83 -10.32
C LEU A 9 49.61 43.47 -10.09
N ASN A 10 48.60 43.40 -9.22
CA ASN A 10 47.88 42.16 -8.93
C ASN A 10 47.13 41.64 -10.16
N GLN A 11 46.47 42.53 -10.91
CA GLN A 11 45.77 42.15 -12.14
C GLN A 11 46.75 41.72 -13.24
N GLY A 12 47.90 42.39 -13.37
CA GLY A 12 48.97 42.00 -14.28
C GLY A 12 49.55 40.62 -13.91
N TYR A 13 49.81 40.37 -12.63
CA TYR A 13 50.31 39.10 -12.11
C TYR A 13 49.32 37.94 -12.34
N ARG A 14 48.04 38.16 -12.00
CA ARG A 14 46.93 37.22 -12.26
C ARG A 14 46.85 36.85 -13.75
N SER A 15 46.91 37.86 -14.63
CA SER A 15 46.79 37.65 -16.08
C SER A 15 48.01 36.89 -16.65
N ALA A 16 49.22 37.16 -16.13
CA ALA A 16 50.41 36.41 -16.48
C ALA A 16 50.36 34.96 -15.99
N LEU A 17 49.90 34.72 -14.75
CA LEU A 17 49.71 33.37 -14.22
C LEU A 17 48.65 32.59 -14.99
N LEU A 18 47.53 33.22 -15.36
CA LEU A 18 46.48 32.60 -16.17
C LEU A 18 47.01 32.18 -17.54
N ALA A 19 47.73 33.08 -18.23
CA ALA A 19 48.36 32.78 -19.51
C ALA A 19 49.40 31.65 -19.41
N TYR A 20 50.18 31.63 -18.32
CA TYR A 20 51.12 30.55 -18.05
C TYR A 20 50.40 29.22 -17.76
N TYR A 21 49.31 29.25 -16.99
CA TYR A 21 48.53 28.05 -16.65
C TYR A 21 47.95 27.39 -17.90
N ILE A 22 47.31 28.17 -18.76
CA ILE A 22 46.71 27.69 -20.02
C ILE A 22 47.80 27.28 -21.03
N GLY A 23 48.84 28.11 -21.21
CA GLY A 23 49.79 27.93 -22.30
C GLY A 23 50.96 26.99 -22.00
N GLN A 24 51.30 26.77 -20.73
CA GLN A 24 52.50 26.02 -20.34
C GLN A 24 52.18 24.92 -19.31
N TYR A 25 51.47 25.22 -18.24
CA TYR A 25 51.23 24.24 -17.17
C TYR A 25 50.28 23.12 -17.61
N ALA A 26 49.06 23.44 -18.04
CA ALA A 26 48.07 22.44 -18.41
C ALA A 26 48.53 21.50 -19.54
N PRO A 27 49.16 22.00 -20.64
CA PRO A 27 49.67 21.13 -21.70
C PRO A 27 50.85 20.24 -21.29
N ASN A 28 51.67 20.66 -20.32
CA ASN A 28 52.86 19.92 -19.88
C ASN A 28 52.67 19.23 -18.52
N SER A 29 51.44 19.16 -18.02
CA SER A 29 51.11 18.60 -16.70
C SER A 29 51.30 17.09 -16.59
N GLY A 30 51.36 16.38 -17.72
CA GLY A 30 51.32 14.92 -17.77
C GLY A 30 49.92 14.32 -17.62
N ASP A 31 48.89 15.14 -17.41
CA ASP A 31 47.49 14.75 -17.36
C ASP A 31 46.80 15.09 -18.69
N ALA A 32 46.51 14.05 -19.49
CA ALA A 32 45.87 14.19 -20.79
C ALA A 32 44.44 14.79 -20.69
N THR A 33 43.74 14.55 -19.58
CA THR A 33 42.40 15.07 -19.33
C THR A 33 42.48 16.57 -19.09
N LEU A 34 43.36 17.01 -18.18
CA LEU A 34 43.59 18.43 -17.89
C LEU A 34 44.05 19.19 -19.15
N SER A 35 45.00 18.62 -19.90
CA SER A 35 45.51 19.22 -21.14
C SER A 35 44.42 19.39 -22.20
N ASN A 36 43.42 18.50 -22.25
CA ASN A 36 42.32 18.58 -23.21
C ASN A 36 41.21 19.53 -22.76
N MET A 37 40.91 19.59 -21.46
CA MET A 37 39.86 20.44 -20.90
C MET A 37 40.23 21.92 -20.88
N ILE A 38 41.48 22.28 -20.53
CA ILE A 38 41.86 23.68 -20.31
C ILE A 38 42.38 24.33 -21.60
N LYS A 39 41.58 25.18 -22.24
CA LYS A 39 41.95 25.96 -23.45
C LYS A 39 41.72 27.46 -23.30
N THR A 40 40.76 27.85 -22.47
CA THR A 40 40.28 29.22 -22.30
C THR A 40 40.32 29.64 -20.83
N SER A 41 40.09 30.92 -20.55
CA SER A 41 39.93 31.43 -19.19
C SER A 41 38.72 30.81 -18.49
N ASP A 42 37.66 30.50 -19.25
CA ASP A 42 36.40 29.98 -18.72
C ASP A 42 36.60 28.52 -18.29
N ASP A 43 37.38 27.74 -19.04
CA ASP A 43 37.74 26.37 -18.64
C ASP A 43 38.56 26.36 -17.33
N VAL A 44 39.41 27.38 -17.11
CA VAL A 44 40.15 27.54 -15.85
C VAL A 44 39.20 27.89 -14.71
N TYR A 45 38.20 28.75 -14.95
CA TYR A 45 37.16 29.06 -13.97
C TYR A 45 36.35 27.83 -13.58
N GLU A 46 35.87 27.06 -14.57
CA GLU A 46 35.09 25.84 -14.33
C GLU A 46 35.93 24.79 -13.57
N TYR A 47 37.19 24.60 -13.96
CA TYR A 47 38.05 23.59 -13.33
C TYR A 47 38.56 23.98 -11.94
N LEU A 48 38.96 25.24 -11.72
CA LEU A 48 39.48 25.70 -10.43
C LEU A 48 38.39 26.26 -9.50
N LEU A 49 37.15 26.38 -9.98
CA LEU A 49 35.98 26.88 -9.25
C LEU A 49 36.18 28.30 -8.69
N ILE A 50 37.04 29.09 -9.33
CA ILE A 50 37.34 30.48 -8.96
C ILE A 50 37.57 31.31 -10.21
N ASP A 51 36.90 32.45 -10.31
CA ASP A 51 36.94 33.29 -11.50
C ASP A 51 38.31 34.00 -11.61
N PRO A 52 39.14 33.66 -12.63
CA PRO A 52 40.47 34.24 -12.78
C PRO A 52 40.46 35.62 -13.46
N LEU A 53 39.29 36.19 -13.77
CA LEU A 53 39.12 37.47 -14.44
C LEU A 53 38.61 38.59 -13.51
N VAL A 54 38.30 38.27 -12.25
CA VAL A 54 37.85 39.24 -11.23
C VAL A 54 38.88 40.33 -10.96
N THR A 55 38.43 41.59 -10.91
CA THR A 55 39.27 42.75 -10.61
C THR A 55 39.71 42.79 -9.15
N ASN A 56 40.78 43.52 -8.85
CA ASN A 56 41.29 43.65 -7.49
C ASN A 56 40.32 44.34 -6.51
N ASP A 57 39.30 45.03 -7.02
CA ASP A 57 38.35 45.80 -6.21
C ASP A 57 37.22 44.94 -5.63
N VAL A 58 37.01 43.72 -6.14
CA VAL A 58 36.02 42.79 -5.61
C VAL A 58 36.57 42.12 -4.36
N GLN A 59 35.99 42.43 -3.21
CA GLN A 59 36.39 41.87 -1.93
C GLN A 59 35.48 40.71 -1.53
N THR A 60 36.08 39.59 -1.13
CA THR A 60 35.37 38.42 -0.58
C THR A 60 36.15 37.87 0.62
N SER A 61 35.44 37.21 1.55
CA SER A 61 36.10 36.47 2.61
C SER A 61 36.55 35.10 2.09
N ARG A 62 37.57 34.50 2.72
CA ARG A 62 38.05 33.16 2.33
C ARG A 62 36.96 32.10 2.43
N VAL A 63 36.12 32.20 3.45
CA VAL A 63 35.01 31.25 3.68
C VAL A 63 33.92 31.43 2.62
N ALA A 64 33.56 32.68 2.30
CA ALA A 64 32.56 32.95 1.27
C ALA A 64 33.02 32.46 -0.11
N GLN A 65 34.29 32.69 -0.47
CA GLN A 65 34.83 32.18 -1.74
C GLN A 65 34.85 30.66 -1.80
N ALA A 66 35.30 29.99 -0.74
CA ALA A 66 35.31 28.52 -0.68
C ALA A 66 33.88 27.95 -0.77
N MET A 67 32.91 28.59 -0.12
CA MET A 67 31.50 28.21 -0.20
C MET A 67 30.97 28.34 -1.64
N SER A 68 31.24 29.46 -2.33
CA SER A 68 30.84 29.64 -3.72
C SER A 68 31.46 28.61 -4.66
N SER A 69 32.73 28.27 -4.47
CA SER A 69 33.40 27.20 -5.23
C SER A 69 32.71 25.85 -5.04
N ILE A 70 32.39 25.48 -3.80
CA ILE A 70 31.70 24.22 -3.49
C ILE A 70 30.26 24.22 -4.04
N GLN A 71 29.55 25.33 -3.93
CA GLN A 71 28.20 25.47 -4.51
C GLN A 71 28.21 25.30 -6.03
N GLN A 72 29.16 25.94 -6.73
CA GLN A 72 29.33 25.76 -8.18
C GLN A 72 29.56 24.29 -8.53
N TYR A 73 30.43 23.60 -7.78
CA TYR A 73 30.75 22.20 -8.02
C TYR A 73 29.55 21.27 -7.82
N ILE A 74 28.81 21.42 -6.70
CA ILE A 74 27.61 20.61 -6.43
C ILE A 74 26.53 20.88 -7.50
N ASN A 75 26.38 22.12 -7.94
CA ASN A 75 25.47 22.45 -9.04
C ASN A 75 25.91 21.80 -10.37
N GLY A 76 27.21 21.76 -10.65
CA GLY A 76 27.76 21.06 -11.81
C GLY A 76 27.45 19.56 -11.78
N ILE A 77 27.58 18.90 -10.62
CA ILE A 77 27.19 17.49 -10.44
C ILE A 77 25.68 17.32 -10.64
N ALA A 78 24.86 18.16 -9.99
CA ALA A 78 23.40 18.10 -10.04
C ALA A 78 22.83 18.28 -11.45
N LEU A 79 23.49 19.12 -12.27
CA LEU A 79 23.11 19.40 -13.66
C LEU A 79 23.77 18.46 -14.68
N ASN A 80 24.49 17.42 -14.22
CA ASN A 80 25.23 16.49 -15.07
C ASN A 80 26.26 17.17 -15.98
N MET A 81 26.83 18.29 -15.52
CA MET A 81 27.90 19.03 -16.19
C MET A 81 29.28 18.52 -15.78
N GLU A 82 29.40 17.98 -14.56
CA GLU A 82 30.65 17.39 -14.07
C GLU A 82 30.83 15.94 -14.57
N PRO A 83 31.91 15.63 -15.29
CA PRO A 83 32.15 14.28 -15.78
C PRO A 83 32.52 13.30 -14.65
N GLY A 84 32.18 12.02 -14.82
CA GLY A 84 32.54 10.96 -13.88
C GLY A 84 31.52 10.69 -12.78
N TYR A 85 30.40 11.42 -12.75
CA TYR A 85 29.27 11.16 -11.86
C TYR A 85 28.17 10.40 -12.58
N ASP A 86 27.70 9.30 -11.98
CA ASP A 86 26.44 8.67 -12.37
C ASP A 86 25.29 9.44 -11.70
N THR A 87 24.74 10.41 -12.42
CA THR A 87 23.65 11.25 -11.91
C THR A 87 22.36 10.47 -11.64
N GLN A 88 22.19 9.29 -12.22
CA GLN A 88 21.06 8.38 -11.91
C GLN A 88 21.23 7.69 -10.55
N ALA A 89 22.45 7.62 -10.03
CA ALA A 89 22.75 7.05 -8.72
C ALA A 89 22.72 8.09 -7.58
N LEU A 90 22.46 9.37 -7.88
CA LEU A 90 22.36 10.40 -6.85
C LEU A 90 21.09 10.21 -6.01
N ASP A 91 21.22 10.41 -4.69
CA ASP A 91 20.07 10.38 -3.79
C ASP A 91 19.10 11.51 -4.15
N THR A 92 17.92 11.11 -4.63
CA THR A 92 16.85 12.03 -5.03
C THR A 92 16.40 12.93 -3.88
N MET A 93 16.47 12.45 -2.63
CA MET A 93 16.10 13.25 -1.46
C MET A 93 17.12 14.37 -1.21
N GLN A 94 18.41 14.08 -1.31
CA GLN A 94 19.47 15.10 -1.15
C GLN A 94 19.41 16.12 -2.28
N LEU A 95 19.16 15.68 -3.53
CA LEU A 95 19.03 16.59 -4.66
C LEU A 95 17.84 17.54 -4.50
N LYS A 96 16.69 17.02 -4.06
CA LYS A 96 15.52 17.85 -3.72
C LYS A 96 15.85 18.84 -2.61
N ARG A 97 16.53 18.41 -1.55
CA ARG A 97 16.96 19.29 -0.45
C ARG A 97 17.90 20.40 -0.92
N TRP A 98 18.87 20.07 -1.78
CA TRP A 98 19.77 21.03 -2.41
C TRP A 98 18.99 22.09 -3.17
N ASN A 99 18.11 21.65 -4.08
CA ASN A 99 17.31 22.54 -4.93
C ASN A 99 16.25 23.36 -4.17
N ASN A 100 15.81 22.89 -3.00
CA ASN A 100 14.82 23.59 -2.16
C ASN A 100 15.44 24.65 -1.23
N GLY A 101 16.72 24.99 -1.42
CA GLY A 101 17.36 26.12 -0.75
C GLY A 101 18.64 25.80 0.02
N ALA A 102 19.08 24.54 0.08
CA ALA A 102 20.40 24.25 0.68
C ALA A 102 21.56 24.72 -0.20
N ASP A 103 21.31 25.00 -1.47
CA ASP A 103 22.21 25.68 -2.40
C ASP A 103 22.50 27.14 -2.00
N GLN A 104 21.65 27.77 -1.19
CA GLN A 104 21.74 29.17 -0.79
C GLN A 104 21.95 29.32 0.71
N TYR A 105 23.08 29.93 1.11
CA TYR A 105 23.44 30.10 2.53
C TYR A 105 22.34 30.76 3.37
N ALA A 106 21.66 31.79 2.84
CA ALA A 106 20.61 32.49 3.58
C ALA A 106 19.39 31.61 3.84
N VAL A 107 18.98 30.79 2.85
CA VAL A 107 17.82 29.89 2.99
C VAL A 107 18.18 28.71 3.88
N TRP A 108 19.35 28.11 3.69
CA TRP A 108 19.88 27.09 4.59
C TRP A 108 19.98 27.58 6.04
N GLY A 109 20.52 28.79 6.24
CA GLY A 109 20.62 29.41 7.55
C GLY A 109 19.26 29.62 8.19
N GLY A 110 18.27 30.06 7.40
CA GLY A 110 16.87 30.16 7.84
C GLY A 110 16.27 28.82 8.26
N TYR A 111 16.56 27.71 7.57
CA TYR A 111 16.11 26.38 8.01
C TYR A 111 16.75 25.95 9.33
N VAL A 112 18.04 26.23 9.53
CA VAL A 112 18.75 25.92 10.79
C VAL A 112 18.20 26.77 11.94
N GLU A 113 17.92 28.04 11.68
CA GLU A 113 17.28 28.94 12.65
C GLU A 113 15.84 28.51 12.95
N LEU A 114 15.07 28.06 11.97
CA LEU A 114 13.71 27.56 12.17
C LEU A 114 13.68 26.32 13.08
N ASP A 115 14.63 25.40 12.90
CA ASP A 115 14.76 24.19 13.73
C ASP A 115 15.18 24.53 15.17
N SER A 116 16.03 25.55 15.35
CA SER A 116 16.55 25.94 16.67
C SER A 116 15.67 26.94 17.42
N TYR A 117 15.02 27.85 16.70
CA TYR A 117 14.28 29.01 17.19
C TYR A 117 12.97 29.22 16.42
N PRO A 118 12.04 28.25 16.45
CA PRO A 118 10.77 28.33 15.72
C PRO A 118 9.94 29.56 16.14
N GLU A 119 10.09 30.05 17.36
CA GLU A 119 9.39 31.25 17.87
C GLU A 119 9.67 32.51 17.04
N ASN A 120 10.79 32.59 16.34
CA ASN A 120 11.11 33.71 15.45
C ASN A 120 10.24 33.72 14.17
N TYR A 121 9.68 32.55 13.81
CA TYR A 121 8.92 32.35 12.58
C TYR A 121 7.43 32.06 12.83
N ILE A 122 7.03 31.81 14.08
CA ILE A 122 5.63 31.60 14.43
C ILE A 122 4.88 32.94 14.30
N ASP A 123 4.00 33.01 13.31
CA ASP A 123 2.96 34.02 13.22
C ASP A 123 1.59 33.33 13.40
N PRO A 124 0.82 33.65 14.47
CA PRO A 124 -0.49 33.06 14.71
C PRO A 124 -1.47 33.19 13.53
N THR A 125 -1.31 34.24 12.71
CA THR A 125 -2.18 34.54 11.57
C THR A 125 -1.80 33.76 10.30
N LEU A 126 -0.58 33.22 10.20
CA LEU A 126 -0.07 32.49 9.04
C LEU A 126 0.03 30.97 9.26
N ARG A 127 -0.56 30.46 10.34
CA ARG A 127 -0.66 29.03 10.59
C ARG A 127 -1.27 28.32 9.36
N GLN A 128 -0.62 27.27 8.87
CA GLN A 128 -1.06 26.57 7.64
C GLN A 128 -2.38 25.80 7.83
N ASP A 129 -2.52 25.09 8.95
CA ASP A 129 -3.71 24.26 9.24
C ASP A 129 -4.75 25.02 10.07
N GLN A 130 -5.18 26.19 9.60
CA GLN A 130 -6.26 26.95 10.23
C GLN A 130 -7.62 26.31 9.93
N THR A 131 -8.34 25.94 10.98
CA THR A 131 -9.73 25.44 10.87
C THR A 131 -10.64 26.54 10.31
N SER A 132 -11.69 26.15 9.61
CA SER A 132 -12.79 27.02 9.18
C SER A 132 -13.27 27.98 10.28
N CYS A 133 -13.55 27.45 11.47
CA CYS A 133 -13.97 28.22 12.64
C CYS A 133 -12.96 29.32 13.05
N PHE A 134 -11.66 29.05 12.92
CA PHE A 134 -10.60 30.01 13.23
C PHE A 134 -10.46 31.08 12.14
N ASN A 135 -10.64 30.70 10.87
CA ASN A 135 -10.68 31.65 9.76
C ASN A 135 -11.85 32.62 9.87
N ASP A 136 -13.03 32.13 10.30
CA ASP A 136 -14.20 32.96 10.56
C ASP A 136 -13.92 33.95 11.71
N LEU A 137 -13.25 33.52 12.78
CA LEU A 137 -12.82 34.37 13.89
C LEU A 137 -11.87 35.50 13.40
N ILE A 138 -10.84 35.16 12.64
CA ILE A 138 -9.91 36.15 12.06
C ILE A 138 -10.68 37.14 11.18
N THR A 139 -11.59 36.63 10.35
CA THR A 139 -12.41 37.45 9.45
C THR A 139 -13.28 38.43 10.22
N GLU A 140 -13.97 37.98 11.27
CA GLU A 140 -14.81 38.84 12.10
C GLU A 140 -14.01 39.92 12.82
N LEU A 141 -12.84 39.57 13.37
CA LEU A 141 -11.95 40.51 14.03
C LEU A 141 -11.36 41.55 13.07
N ASN A 142 -11.07 41.17 11.82
CA ASN A 142 -10.52 42.08 10.80
C ASN A 142 -11.55 43.06 10.23
N GLN A 143 -12.84 42.71 10.23
CA GLN A 143 -13.89 43.56 9.66
C GLN A 143 -14.32 44.72 10.57
N LYS A 144 -14.19 44.56 11.88
CA LYS A 144 -14.67 45.54 12.88
C LYS A 144 -13.48 46.26 13.52
N THR A 145 -13.70 47.49 13.97
CA THR A 145 -12.73 48.12 14.88
C THR A 145 -12.62 47.27 16.14
N VAL A 146 -11.40 46.86 16.48
CA VAL A 146 -11.16 46.02 17.66
C VAL A 146 -11.47 46.82 18.92
N SER A 147 -12.54 46.43 19.61
CA SER A 147 -12.96 46.90 20.93
C SER A 147 -13.24 45.68 21.81
N ASN A 148 -13.37 45.87 23.12
CA ASN A 148 -13.68 44.76 24.02
C ASN A 148 -14.99 44.06 23.63
N ASP A 149 -16.01 44.81 23.22
CA ASP A 149 -17.30 44.27 22.82
C ASP A 149 -17.22 43.48 21.51
N THR A 150 -16.51 44.01 20.49
CA THR A 150 -16.38 43.31 19.20
C THR A 150 -15.52 42.06 19.32
N ALA A 151 -14.45 42.10 20.14
CA ALA A 151 -13.62 40.94 20.44
C ALA A 151 -14.41 39.86 21.20
N GLN A 152 -15.21 40.26 22.21
CA GLN A 152 -16.05 39.32 22.95
C GLN A 152 -17.06 38.63 22.03
N GLN A 153 -17.73 39.38 21.15
CA GLN A 153 -18.70 38.80 20.20
C GLN A 153 -18.04 37.80 19.24
N ALA A 154 -16.86 38.13 18.71
CA ALA A 154 -16.14 37.24 17.80
C ALA A 154 -15.73 35.92 18.50
N VAL A 155 -15.26 36.01 19.75
CA VAL A 155 -14.94 34.82 20.56
C VAL A 155 -16.19 34.01 20.89
N MET A 156 -17.32 34.64 21.19
CA MET A 156 -18.59 33.93 21.41
C MET A 156 -19.06 33.21 20.14
N GLY A 157 -18.91 33.83 18.97
CA GLY A 157 -19.18 33.19 17.67
C GLY A 157 -18.32 31.94 17.46
N TYR A 158 -17.02 32.05 17.73
CA TYR A 158 -16.09 30.92 17.69
C TYR A 158 -16.51 29.78 18.64
N LEU A 159 -16.84 30.11 19.90
CA LEU A 159 -17.24 29.11 20.90
C LEU A 159 -18.54 28.39 20.53
N ASN A 160 -19.51 29.08 19.94
CA ASN A 160 -20.76 28.47 19.47
C ASN A 160 -20.50 27.46 18.35
N HIS A 161 -19.63 27.78 17.40
CA HIS A 161 -19.24 26.86 16.34
C HIS A 161 -18.45 25.67 16.90
N PHE A 162 -17.53 25.93 17.83
CA PHE A 162 -16.78 24.89 18.54
C PHE A 162 -17.70 23.90 19.27
N GLU A 163 -18.73 24.40 19.96
CA GLU A 163 -19.71 23.56 20.68
C GLU A 163 -20.47 22.62 19.73
N GLN A 164 -20.79 23.07 18.51
CA GLN A 164 -21.46 22.23 17.51
C GLN A 164 -20.59 21.05 17.08
N VAL A 165 -19.31 21.29 16.80
CA VAL A 165 -18.38 20.23 16.34
C VAL A 165 -17.87 19.35 17.48
N ALA A 166 -17.85 19.85 18.71
CA ALA A 166 -17.40 19.11 19.89
C ALA A 166 -18.42 18.04 20.34
N ASN A 167 -19.71 18.25 20.10
CA ASN A 167 -20.79 17.37 20.54
C ASN A 167 -21.30 16.40 19.45
N LEU A 168 -20.53 16.20 18.37
CA LEU A 168 -20.91 15.29 17.29
C LEU A 168 -20.93 13.83 17.76
N THR A 169 -21.97 13.10 17.36
CA THR A 169 -22.05 11.64 17.56
C THR A 169 -21.54 10.92 16.32
N ILE A 170 -20.59 10.01 16.49
CA ILE A 170 -20.06 9.19 15.39
C ILE A 170 -21.13 8.22 14.90
N VAL A 171 -21.43 8.28 13.61
CA VAL A 171 -22.42 7.47 12.90
C VAL A 171 -21.74 6.24 12.30
N SER A 172 -20.71 6.45 11.50
CA SER A 172 -20.00 5.39 10.78
C SER A 172 -18.58 5.83 10.42
N GLY A 173 -17.78 4.90 9.92
CA GLY A 173 -16.47 5.17 9.38
C GLY A 173 -16.14 4.23 8.21
N TYR A 174 -15.12 4.62 7.45
CA TYR A 174 -14.58 3.88 6.33
C TYR A 174 -13.06 4.03 6.33
N THR A 175 -12.31 3.02 5.93
CA THR A 175 -10.87 3.14 5.67
C THR A 175 -10.56 2.70 4.25
N ASP A 176 -9.67 3.44 3.60
CA ASP A 176 -9.25 3.19 2.22
C ASP A 176 -8.18 2.10 2.09
N ASP A 177 -7.77 1.47 3.20
CA ASP A 177 -6.79 0.38 3.23
C ASP A 177 -7.36 -0.85 3.96
N LYS A 178 -6.89 -2.03 3.59
CA LYS A 178 -7.18 -3.31 4.26
C LYS A 178 -6.43 -3.41 5.58
N ASP A 179 -5.25 -2.80 5.63
CA ASP A 179 -4.42 -2.69 6.82
C ASP A 179 -4.87 -1.47 7.62
N GLN A 180 -5.65 -1.75 8.67
CA GLN A 180 -6.13 -0.77 9.63
C GLN A 180 -5.00 0.02 10.33
N THR A 181 -3.73 -0.32 10.14
CA THR A 181 -2.60 0.44 10.70
C THR A 181 -1.98 1.44 9.73
N LYS A 182 -2.44 1.51 8.47
CA LYS A 182 -1.80 2.31 7.41
C LYS A 182 -2.75 3.24 6.66
N GLY A 183 -4.03 2.87 6.54
CA GLY A 183 -5.00 3.62 5.76
C GLY A 183 -5.40 4.97 6.36
N THR A 184 -6.04 5.78 5.53
CA THR A 184 -6.80 6.95 5.96
C THR A 184 -8.19 6.49 6.38
N TYR A 185 -8.59 6.87 7.59
CA TYR A 185 -9.93 6.69 8.10
C TYR A 185 -10.78 7.91 7.76
N TYR A 186 -11.98 7.69 7.26
CA TYR A 186 -13.02 8.68 7.06
C TYR A 186 -14.13 8.42 8.05
N LEU A 187 -14.45 9.38 8.92
CA LEU A 187 -15.49 9.25 9.93
C LEU A 187 -16.65 10.17 9.59
N LEU A 188 -17.87 9.64 9.71
CA LEU A 188 -19.11 10.38 9.62
C LEU A 188 -19.65 10.64 11.03
N GLY A 189 -19.92 11.90 11.34
CA GLY A 189 -20.59 12.33 12.55
C GLY A 189 -21.90 13.05 12.25
N LYS A 190 -22.80 13.11 13.21
CA LYS A 190 -24.01 13.92 13.13
C LYS A 190 -24.20 14.78 14.37
N SER A 191 -24.82 15.93 14.19
CA SER A 191 -25.21 16.81 15.29
C SER A 191 -26.31 16.18 16.15
N THR A 192 -26.39 16.60 17.40
CA THR A 192 -27.46 16.22 18.33
C THR A 192 -28.67 17.15 18.28
N SER A 193 -28.55 18.26 17.53
CA SER A 193 -29.60 19.25 17.31
C SER A 193 -30.58 18.81 16.23
N SER A 194 -31.80 19.36 16.25
CA SER A 194 -32.75 19.27 15.15
C SER A 194 -32.84 20.65 14.45
N PRO A 195 -32.72 20.76 13.12
CA PRO A 195 -32.47 19.66 12.17
C PRO A 195 -31.07 19.05 12.33
N VAL A 196 -30.94 17.78 11.95
CA VAL A 196 -29.68 17.03 11.99
C VAL A 196 -28.77 17.52 10.86
N GLN A 197 -27.52 17.80 11.21
CA GLN A 197 -26.46 18.12 10.26
C GLN A 197 -25.37 17.05 10.33
N TYR A 198 -25.02 16.50 9.18
CA TYR A 198 -23.92 15.54 9.05
C TYR A 198 -22.59 16.27 8.84
N TYR A 199 -21.53 15.70 9.39
CA TYR A 199 -20.15 16.15 9.26
C TYR A 199 -19.24 14.97 8.94
N TRP A 200 -18.14 15.20 8.25
CA TRP A 200 -17.12 14.19 8.03
C TRP A 200 -15.74 14.71 8.39
N ARG A 201 -14.84 13.80 8.77
CA ARG A 201 -13.41 14.11 8.95
C ARG A 201 -12.56 12.94 8.52
N SER A 202 -11.28 13.17 8.29
CA SER A 202 -10.30 12.13 8.05
C SER A 202 -9.27 12.01 9.18
N PHE A 203 -8.68 10.83 9.27
CA PHE A 203 -7.58 10.50 10.16
C PHE A 203 -6.57 9.62 9.43
N ASP A 204 -5.37 10.15 9.22
CA ASP A 204 -4.26 9.44 8.59
C ASP A 204 -3.54 8.58 9.63
N MET A 205 -3.74 7.27 9.56
CA MET A 205 -3.15 6.32 10.51
C MET A 205 -1.63 6.18 10.32
N SER A 206 -1.08 6.51 9.15
CA SER A 206 0.36 6.45 8.90
C SER A 206 1.15 7.44 9.76
N LEU A 207 0.48 8.49 10.25
CA LEU A 207 1.03 9.51 11.14
C LEU A 207 0.84 9.16 12.64
N ASN A 208 0.41 7.94 12.95
CA ASN A 208 0.36 7.39 14.29
C ASN A 208 1.62 6.55 14.55
N VAL A 209 2.59 7.11 15.26
CA VAL A 209 3.85 6.43 15.60
C VAL A 209 3.83 6.06 17.07
N ASP A 210 3.95 4.77 17.39
CA ASP A 210 3.96 4.24 18.77
C ASP A 210 2.74 4.65 19.63
N ASN A 211 1.54 4.69 19.03
CA ASN A 211 0.31 5.20 19.65
C ASN A 211 0.35 6.68 20.02
N VAL A 212 1.30 7.44 19.46
CA VAL A 212 1.34 8.90 19.53
C VAL A 212 0.88 9.44 18.18
N VAL A 213 -0.30 10.03 18.20
CA VAL A 213 -0.91 10.63 17.02
C VAL A 213 -0.38 12.05 16.81
N ALA A 214 0.21 12.31 15.65
CA ALA A 214 0.58 13.66 15.26
C ALA A 214 -0.68 14.54 15.14
N SER A 215 -0.60 15.81 15.57
CA SER A 215 -1.76 16.72 15.55
C SER A 215 -2.33 16.94 14.14
N ASN A 216 -1.50 16.82 13.10
CA ASN A 216 -1.89 16.93 11.69
C ASN A 216 -2.39 15.62 11.07
N ALA A 217 -2.39 14.51 11.83
CA ALA A 217 -3.00 13.26 11.39
C ALA A 217 -4.52 13.38 11.24
N TRP A 218 -5.13 14.27 12.03
CA TRP A 218 -6.56 14.54 11.99
C TRP A 218 -6.87 15.75 11.12
N SER A 219 -7.86 15.62 10.24
CA SER A 219 -8.52 16.80 9.67
C SER A 219 -9.48 17.44 10.68
N GLU A 220 -9.89 18.68 10.42
CA GLU A 220 -11.09 19.24 11.07
C GLU A 220 -12.37 18.49 10.63
N TRP A 221 -13.48 18.80 11.29
CA TRP A 221 -14.81 18.36 10.86
C TRP A 221 -15.31 19.27 9.73
N TYR A 222 -15.65 18.69 8.60
CA TYR A 222 -16.25 19.38 7.46
C TYR A 222 -17.75 19.08 7.40
N PRO A 223 -18.62 20.07 7.15
CA PRO A 223 -20.04 19.81 6.99
C PRO A 223 -20.30 19.01 5.70
N VAL A 224 -21.25 18.08 5.75
CA VAL A 224 -21.80 17.41 4.58
C VAL A 224 -22.94 18.27 4.04
N ASN A 225 -22.65 19.11 3.04
CA ASN A 225 -23.58 20.09 2.49
C ASN A 225 -24.60 19.51 1.48
N THR A 226 -24.95 18.22 1.62
CA THR A 226 -25.98 17.57 0.82
C THR A 226 -27.27 17.46 1.62
N SER A 227 -28.42 17.56 0.95
CA SER A 227 -29.72 17.47 1.61
C SER A 227 -30.02 16.01 1.96
N ILE A 228 -30.06 15.69 3.26
CA ILE A 228 -30.39 14.36 3.78
C ILE A 228 -31.57 14.51 4.73
N ASN A 229 -32.61 13.70 4.56
CA ASN A 229 -33.72 13.68 5.51
C ASN A 229 -33.52 12.55 6.53
N ASP A 230 -32.98 12.87 7.71
CA ASP A 230 -32.66 11.89 8.77
C ASP A 230 -33.87 11.02 9.16
N ASP A 231 -35.08 11.58 9.10
CA ASP A 231 -36.32 10.89 9.48
C ASP A 231 -36.71 9.77 8.49
N LEU A 232 -36.23 9.83 7.24
CA LEU A 232 -36.53 8.83 6.21
C LEU A 232 -35.44 7.77 6.08
N ILE A 233 -34.28 7.97 6.71
CA ILE A 233 -33.12 7.08 6.57
C ILE A 233 -33.45 5.66 7.03
N GLN A 234 -33.09 4.69 6.20
CA GLN A 234 -33.11 3.28 6.53
C GLN A 234 -31.69 2.79 6.79
N GLY A 235 -31.47 2.19 7.96
CA GLY A 235 -30.15 1.71 8.39
C GLY A 235 -29.19 2.87 8.75
N THR A 236 -27.92 2.77 8.33
CA THR A 236 -26.87 3.75 8.70
C THR A 236 -26.18 4.31 7.46
N PRO A 237 -26.08 5.63 7.26
CA PRO A 237 -25.30 6.21 6.16
C PRO A 237 -23.82 5.81 6.24
N ARG A 238 -23.19 5.53 5.09
CA ARG A 238 -21.79 5.07 5.01
C ARG A 238 -20.99 5.93 4.05
N LEU A 239 -19.79 6.31 4.49
CA LEU A 239 -18.78 6.90 3.62
C LEU A 239 -18.07 5.78 2.85
N ALA A 240 -17.56 6.09 1.66
CA ALA A 240 -16.65 5.22 0.92
C ALA A 240 -15.69 6.05 0.09
N TYR A 241 -14.41 5.71 0.12
CA TYR A 241 -13.42 6.27 -0.80
C TYR A 241 -13.36 5.38 -2.05
N PHE A 242 -13.72 5.94 -3.20
CA PHE A 242 -13.88 5.22 -4.45
C PHE A 242 -13.52 6.13 -5.63
N ASN A 243 -12.80 5.63 -6.63
CA ASN A 243 -12.36 6.41 -7.81
C ASN A 243 -11.68 7.75 -7.45
N ASN A 244 -10.81 7.73 -6.45
CA ASN A 244 -10.12 8.90 -5.91
C ASN A 244 -11.05 10.02 -5.40
N ARG A 245 -12.27 9.67 -4.97
CA ARG A 245 -13.26 10.59 -4.41
C ARG A 245 -13.93 9.97 -3.20
N LEU A 246 -14.32 10.83 -2.26
CA LEU A 246 -15.14 10.42 -1.13
C LEU A 246 -16.62 10.48 -1.52
N TYR A 247 -17.34 9.40 -1.28
CA TYR A 247 -18.78 9.29 -1.48
C TYR A 247 -19.48 9.06 -0.15
N LEU A 248 -20.73 9.48 -0.08
CA LEU A 248 -21.68 9.17 0.98
C LEU A 248 -22.84 8.41 0.36
N PHE A 249 -23.17 7.26 0.93
CA PHE A 249 -24.28 6.42 0.52
C PHE A 249 -25.28 6.26 1.66
N TRP A 250 -26.56 6.34 1.33
CA TRP A 250 -27.65 6.13 2.29
C TRP A 250 -28.91 5.63 1.56
N PHE A 251 -29.89 5.20 2.34
CA PHE A 251 -31.17 4.72 1.83
C PHE A 251 -32.28 5.52 2.50
N GLU A 252 -33.28 5.94 1.74
CA GLU A 252 -34.47 6.61 2.29
C GLU A 252 -35.73 5.84 1.92
N ARG A 253 -36.69 5.74 2.86
CA ARG A 253 -38.03 5.19 2.61
C ARG A 253 -39.02 6.34 2.43
N ALA A 254 -39.76 6.30 1.34
CA ALA A 254 -40.94 7.12 1.13
C ALA A 254 -42.19 6.25 1.27
N GLU A 255 -43.17 6.74 2.04
CA GLU A 255 -44.49 6.10 2.17
C GLU A 255 -45.34 6.36 0.93
N GLY A 256 -46.11 5.36 0.50
CA GLY A 256 -47.11 5.53 -0.57
C GLY A 256 -48.22 6.50 -0.15
N ASN A 257 -48.63 7.42 -1.02
CA ASN A 257 -49.62 8.47 -0.72
C ASN A 257 -51.07 8.02 -1.00
N GLY A 258 -51.36 6.71 -0.98
CA GLY A 258 -52.70 6.20 -1.26
C GLY A 258 -52.89 4.70 -0.97
N PRO A 259 -54.14 4.21 -0.96
CA PRO A 259 -54.48 2.83 -0.60
C PRO A 259 -53.97 1.76 -1.57
N ASN A 260 -53.46 2.15 -2.75
CA ASN A 260 -52.86 1.28 -3.75
C ASN A 260 -51.44 1.74 -4.15
N GLU A 261 -50.82 2.61 -3.36
CA GLU A 261 -49.45 3.07 -3.60
C GLU A 261 -48.50 2.28 -2.70
N SER A 262 -47.41 1.78 -3.28
CA SER A 262 -46.37 1.05 -2.55
C SER A 262 -45.39 2.01 -1.89
N ASP A 263 -44.84 1.60 -0.76
CA ASP A 263 -43.69 2.28 -0.17
C ASP A 263 -42.48 2.03 -1.05
N THR A 264 -41.57 3.00 -1.13
CA THR A 264 -40.36 2.91 -1.94
C THR A 264 -39.12 3.13 -1.07
N ILE A 265 -38.13 2.24 -1.16
CA ILE A 265 -36.80 2.47 -0.60
C ILE A 265 -35.86 2.83 -1.76
N THR A 266 -35.24 4.00 -1.68
CA THR A 266 -34.30 4.50 -2.70
C THR A 266 -32.89 4.60 -2.13
N ALA A 267 -31.92 4.05 -2.85
CA ALA A 267 -30.50 4.22 -2.55
C ALA A 267 -30.01 5.53 -3.16
N TYR A 268 -29.37 6.37 -2.34
CA TYR A 268 -28.81 7.65 -2.74
C TYR A 268 -27.29 7.65 -2.62
N SER A 269 -26.65 8.47 -3.45
CA SER A 269 -25.25 8.82 -3.32
C SER A 269 -25.04 10.33 -3.42
N SER A 270 -23.98 10.81 -2.78
CA SER A 270 -23.45 12.16 -2.98
C SER A 270 -21.94 12.07 -3.02
N GLN A 271 -21.30 12.77 -3.94
CA GLN A 271 -19.84 12.82 -4.05
C GLN A 271 -19.28 14.11 -3.44
N CYS A 272 -18.12 14.00 -2.81
CA CYS A 272 -17.34 15.13 -2.35
C CYS A 272 -16.34 15.57 -3.45
N ASP A 273 -16.35 16.85 -3.81
CA ASP A 273 -15.39 17.42 -4.74
C ASP A 273 -14.05 17.79 -4.05
N PHE A 274 -13.06 18.21 -4.82
CA PHE A 274 -11.75 18.62 -4.29
C PHE A 274 -11.82 19.88 -3.40
N SER A 275 -12.91 20.65 -3.50
CA SER A 275 -13.19 21.82 -2.66
C SER A 275 -14.00 21.44 -1.40
N ARG A 276 -14.21 20.14 -1.15
CA ARG A 276 -14.97 19.58 -0.02
C ARG A 276 -16.47 19.88 -0.04
N ASN A 277 -17.00 20.29 -1.19
CA ASN A 277 -18.44 20.43 -1.38
C ASN A 277 -19.05 19.12 -1.83
N TRP A 278 -20.27 18.88 -1.38
CA TRP A 278 -21.02 17.67 -1.70
C TRP A 278 -22.00 17.93 -2.83
N SER A 279 -22.11 16.99 -3.77
CA SER A 279 -23.10 17.08 -4.84
C SER A 279 -24.52 16.93 -4.29
N SER A 280 -25.50 17.39 -5.06
CA SER A 280 -26.91 17.06 -4.77
C SER A 280 -27.11 15.54 -4.72
N PRO A 281 -28.07 15.05 -3.91
CA PRO A 281 -28.38 13.63 -3.83
C PRO A 281 -28.71 13.04 -5.21
N PHE A 282 -27.97 12.00 -5.59
CA PHE A 282 -28.23 11.23 -6.80
C PHE A 282 -28.95 9.93 -6.43
N ALA A 283 -30.19 9.78 -6.89
CA ALA A 283 -30.96 8.55 -6.73
C ALA A 283 -30.40 7.47 -7.66
N MET A 284 -29.81 6.42 -7.09
CA MET A 284 -29.12 5.37 -7.84
C MET A 284 -30.11 4.30 -8.32
N MET A 285 -30.89 3.75 -7.40
CA MET A 285 -31.84 2.66 -7.66
C MET A 285 -32.89 2.64 -6.56
N SER A 286 -34.07 2.11 -6.87
CA SER A 286 -35.18 1.98 -5.93
C SER A 286 -35.77 0.57 -5.97
N ILE A 287 -36.33 0.17 -4.84
CA ILE A 287 -37.21 -0.99 -4.69
C ILE A 287 -38.52 -0.53 -4.10
N ASP A 288 -39.61 -1.25 -4.36
CA ASP A 288 -40.93 -0.93 -3.83
C ASP A 288 -41.54 -2.10 -3.06
N SER A 289 -42.62 -1.83 -2.31
CA SER A 289 -43.27 -2.82 -1.46
C SER A 289 -44.41 -3.61 -2.17
N ASP A 290 -44.61 -3.46 -3.48
CA ASP A 290 -45.68 -4.12 -4.22
C ASP A 290 -45.35 -5.58 -4.55
N THR A 291 -45.48 -6.42 -3.52
CA THR A 291 -45.26 -7.87 -3.61
C THR A 291 -46.14 -8.59 -4.64
N ALA A 292 -47.23 -7.98 -5.14
CA ALA A 292 -48.10 -8.60 -6.13
C ALA A 292 -47.44 -8.71 -7.52
N ASN A 293 -46.49 -7.80 -7.81
CA ASN A 293 -45.74 -7.77 -9.06
C ASN A 293 -44.35 -8.40 -8.95
N HIS A 294 -43.90 -8.74 -7.74
CA HIS A 294 -42.62 -9.41 -7.54
C HIS A 294 -42.70 -10.89 -7.93
N HIS A 295 -41.89 -11.28 -8.91
CA HIS A 295 -41.74 -12.68 -9.34
C HIS A 295 -40.25 -13.05 -9.37
N GLY A 296 -39.90 -14.23 -8.86
CA GLY A 296 -38.52 -14.74 -8.87
C GLY A 296 -37.54 -13.85 -8.07
N GLU A 297 -36.56 -13.28 -8.78
CA GLU A 297 -35.41 -12.47 -8.30
C GLU A 297 -35.78 -11.10 -7.68
N GLN A 298 -37.05 -10.83 -7.36
CA GLN A 298 -37.44 -9.57 -6.69
C GLN A 298 -37.91 -9.78 -5.24
N THR A 299 -38.21 -11.02 -4.87
CA THR A 299 -38.81 -11.37 -3.57
C THR A 299 -37.86 -11.24 -2.38
N TYR A 300 -36.55 -11.19 -2.60
CA TYR A 300 -35.56 -11.06 -1.52
C TYR A 300 -35.48 -9.64 -0.93
N CYS A 301 -36.07 -8.64 -1.58
CA CYS A 301 -36.14 -7.28 -1.04
C CYS A 301 -37.39 -7.05 -0.15
N ASP A 302 -38.43 -7.87 -0.27
CA ASP A 302 -39.75 -7.64 0.34
C ASP A 302 -39.68 -7.49 1.86
N LYS A 303 -38.83 -8.31 2.50
CA LYS A 303 -38.70 -8.28 3.96
C LYS A 303 -38.23 -6.92 4.48
N LEU A 304 -37.43 -6.18 3.70
CA LEU A 304 -36.83 -4.90 4.13
C LEU A 304 -37.87 -3.86 4.55
N PHE A 305 -39.08 -3.89 3.97
CA PHE A 305 -40.17 -2.97 4.32
C PHE A 305 -40.82 -3.27 5.67
N THR A 306 -40.63 -4.49 6.18
CA THR A 306 -41.21 -5.00 7.44
C THR A 306 -40.15 -5.32 8.51
N SER A 307 -38.87 -5.32 8.13
CA SER A 307 -37.74 -5.60 9.00
C SER A 307 -37.65 -4.62 10.15
N LYS A 308 -37.39 -5.15 11.35
CA LYS A 308 -37.21 -4.34 12.56
C LYS A 308 -35.78 -3.82 12.70
N TYR A 309 -34.81 -4.58 12.19
CA TYR A 309 -33.39 -4.24 12.24
C TYR A 309 -32.82 -4.24 10.82
N LEU A 310 -32.67 -3.05 10.26
CA LEU A 310 -32.01 -2.83 8.97
C LEU A 310 -30.55 -2.47 9.20
N CYS A 311 -29.65 -3.19 8.55
CA CYS A 311 -28.21 -2.98 8.59
C CYS A 311 -27.71 -2.41 7.25
N THR A 312 -26.60 -1.69 7.28
CA THR A 312 -25.94 -1.17 6.06
C THR A 312 -24.49 -1.59 5.99
N ALA A 313 -24.06 -1.98 4.80
CA ALA A 313 -22.68 -2.32 4.51
C ALA A 313 -22.21 -1.60 3.26
N CYS A 314 -21.02 -1.01 3.33
CA CYS A 314 -20.34 -0.39 2.22
C CYS A 314 -18.87 -0.79 2.25
N GLY A 315 -18.36 -1.32 1.15
CA GLY A 315 -16.98 -1.78 1.07
C GLY A 315 -16.54 -1.97 -0.38
N TYR A 316 -15.27 -1.72 -0.64
CA TYR A 316 -14.70 -1.90 -1.97
C TYR A 316 -14.14 -3.31 -2.12
N ASN A 317 -14.64 -4.06 -3.11
CA ASN A 317 -14.10 -5.37 -3.48
C ASN A 317 -12.91 -5.16 -4.40
N GLU A 318 -11.70 -5.38 -3.88
CA GLU A 318 -10.46 -5.24 -4.65
C GLU A 318 -10.32 -6.29 -5.76
N THR A 319 -10.96 -7.45 -5.60
CA THR A 319 -10.83 -8.61 -6.52
C THR A 319 -11.51 -8.33 -7.84
N ASP A 320 -12.76 -7.88 -7.74
CA ASP A 320 -13.64 -7.68 -8.89
C ASP A 320 -13.77 -6.20 -9.29
N ASN A 321 -13.08 -5.32 -8.56
CA ASN A 321 -13.02 -3.88 -8.80
C ASN A 321 -14.40 -3.21 -8.84
N TYR A 322 -15.22 -3.48 -7.82
CA TYR A 322 -16.49 -2.78 -7.62
C TYR A 322 -16.67 -2.36 -6.16
N LEU A 323 -17.37 -1.25 -5.96
CA LEU A 323 -17.86 -0.86 -4.65
C LEU A 323 -19.21 -1.54 -4.39
N LEU A 324 -19.36 -2.16 -3.22
CA LEU A 324 -20.61 -2.76 -2.77
C LEU A 324 -21.30 -1.82 -1.79
N VAL A 325 -22.59 -1.57 -1.97
CA VAL A 325 -23.46 -0.83 -1.05
C VAL A 325 -24.72 -1.65 -0.83
N SER A 326 -25.05 -1.97 0.42
CA SER A 326 -26.16 -2.86 0.74
C SER A 326 -26.97 -2.38 1.93
N LEU A 327 -28.30 -2.46 1.80
CA LEU A 327 -29.26 -2.41 2.90
C LEU A 327 -29.84 -3.82 3.10
N TYR A 328 -29.77 -4.39 4.29
CA TYR A 328 -30.13 -5.79 4.48
C TYR A 328 -30.74 -6.07 5.85
N ASP A 329 -31.53 -7.14 5.90
CA ASP A 329 -32.30 -7.55 7.08
C ASP A 329 -31.43 -8.31 8.09
N GLY A 330 -31.23 -7.71 9.25
CA GLY A 330 -30.59 -8.34 10.40
C GLY A 330 -31.58 -9.02 11.36
N THR A 331 -32.89 -8.95 11.10
CA THR A 331 -33.92 -9.43 12.03
C THR A 331 -33.79 -10.95 12.24
N ASP A 332 -33.75 -11.38 13.50
CA ASP A 332 -33.64 -12.78 13.93
C ASP A 332 -32.39 -13.55 13.45
N VAL A 333 -31.38 -12.86 12.91
CA VAL A 333 -30.11 -13.51 12.51
C VAL A 333 -29.32 -13.90 13.76
N THR A 334 -29.04 -15.21 13.93
CA THR A 334 -28.36 -15.76 15.11
C THR A 334 -26.98 -16.32 14.83
N ALA A 335 -26.69 -16.69 13.58
CA ALA A 335 -25.42 -17.25 13.14
C ALA A 335 -25.19 -16.95 11.65
N TYR A 336 -23.93 -17.08 11.21
CA TYR A 336 -23.58 -17.00 9.80
C TYR A 336 -24.33 -18.07 8.99
N THR A 337 -24.79 -17.71 7.79
CA THR A 337 -25.45 -18.61 6.85
C THR A 337 -24.93 -18.35 5.44
N ASP A 338 -24.56 -19.43 4.74
CA ASP A 338 -24.16 -19.35 3.33
C ASP A 338 -25.32 -18.97 2.41
N ASN A 339 -26.58 -19.21 2.84
CA ASN A 339 -27.79 -18.95 2.04
C ASN A 339 -28.06 -17.46 1.73
N GLY A 340 -27.27 -16.53 2.28
CA GLY A 340 -27.47 -15.09 2.14
C GLY A 340 -28.64 -14.51 2.95
N TYR A 341 -28.93 -13.23 2.70
CA TYR A 341 -29.89 -12.43 3.46
C TYR A 341 -30.96 -11.84 2.54
N ASN A 342 -31.99 -11.24 3.15
CA ASN A 342 -32.89 -10.36 2.40
C ASN A 342 -32.18 -9.01 2.32
N ASP A 343 -31.86 -8.57 1.11
CA ASP A 343 -30.99 -7.42 0.90
C ASP A 343 -31.41 -6.59 -0.31
N PHE A 344 -30.95 -5.35 -0.32
CA PHE A 344 -30.97 -4.45 -1.46
C PHE A 344 -29.53 -4.02 -1.68
N THR A 345 -28.79 -4.89 -2.38
CA THR A 345 -27.38 -4.69 -2.69
C THR A 345 -27.21 -4.12 -4.09
N ILE A 346 -26.39 -3.08 -4.18
CA ILE A 346 -25.97 -2.41 -5.41
C ILE A 346 -24.45 -2.53 -5.50
N THR A 347 -23.96 -3.06 -6.61
CA THR A 347 -22.55 -2.99 -6.98
C THR A 347 -22.33 -1.83 -7.93
N ILE A 348 -21.24 -1.09 -7.73
CA ILE A 348 -20.88 0.10 -8.48
C ILE A 348 -19.50 -0.13 -9.10
N ASP A 349 -19.42 -0.14 -10.43
CA ASP A 349 -18.15 -0.31 -11.14
C ASP A 349 -17.33 0.99 -11.17
N TYR A 350 -16.09 0.93 -11.67
CA TYR A 350 -15.21 2.08 -11.82
C TYR A 350 -15.81 3.23 -12.64
N TRP A 351 -16.78 2.97 -13.52
CA TRP A 351 -17.45 4.00 -14.33
C TRP A 351 -18.74 4.51 -13.66
N PHE A 352 -18.99 4.10 -12.42
CA PHE A 352 -20.20 4.40 -11.65
C PHE A 352 -21.47 3.78 -12.24
N ASN A 353 -21.35 2.73 -13.06
CA ASN A 353 -22.50 1.93 -13.47
C ASN A 353 -22.97 1.11 -12.29
N THR A 354 -24.28 1.12 -12.05
CA THR A 354 -24.90 0.42 -10.93
C THR A 354 -25.56 -0.87 -11.41
N GLU A 355 -25.35 -1.95 -10.67
CA GLU A 355 -25.98 -3.24 -10.90
C GLU A 355 -26.58 -3.74 -9.59
N LYS A 356 -27.84 -4.22 -9.64
CA LYS A 356 -28.47 -4.85 -8.48
C LYS A 356 -27.95 -6.29 -8.36
N ARG A 357 -27.51 -6.69 -7.16
CA ARG A 357 -27.12 -8.08 -6.87
C ARG A 357 -27.86 -8.58 -5.63
N GLU A 358 -28.04 -9.89 -5.54
CA GLU A 358 -28.57 -10.53 -4.35
C GLU A 358 -27.45 -11.25 -3.58
N SER A 359 -27.52 -11.17 -2.25
CA SER A 359 -26.64 -11.96 -1.39
C SER A 359 -27.09 -13.42 -1.29
N LYS A 360 -28.37 -13.67 -1.56
CA LYS A 360 -29.02 -14.98 -1.47
C LYS A 360 -28.47 -15.96 -2.49
N VAL A 361 -28.21 -17.19 -2.07
CA VAL A 361 -27.76 -18.27 -2.96
C VAL A 361 -28.50 -19.57 -2.69
N SER A 362 -28.42 -20.49 -3.66
CA SER A 362 -28.98 -21.83 -3.53
C SER A 362 -28.33 -22.61 -2.38
N VAL A 363 -29.09 -23.47 -1.72
CA VAL A 363 -28.60 -24.27 -0.58
C VAL A 363 -27.36 -25.07 -0.96
N GLY A 364 -26.26 -24.86 -0.23
CA GLY A 364 -24.96 -25.51 -0.46
C GLY A 364 -23.98 -24.71 -1.34
N MET A 365 -24.38 -23.54 -1.84
CA MET A 365 -23.50 -22.57 -2.49
C MET A 365 -23.05 -21.51 -1.46
N THR A 366 -21.86 -20.95 -1.63
CA THR A 366 -21.35 -19.84 -0.81
C THR A 366 -21.29 -18.56 -1.64
N ASN A 367 -21.64 -17.42 -1.06
CA ASN A 367 -21.47 -16.11 -1.69
C ASN A 367 -20.56 -15.22 -0.85
N THR A 368 -19.58 -14.64 -1.51
CA THR A 368 -18.74 -13.55 -1.01
C THR A 368 -19.54 -12.45 -0.31
N ILE A 369 -20.66 -12.03 -0.91
CA ILE A 369 -21.49 -10.93 -0.40
C ILE A 369 -22.08 -11.32 0.96
N SER A 370 -22.60 -12.54 1.13
CA SER A 370 -23.20 -12.95 2.40
C SER A 370 -22.18 -13.02 3.54
N LYS A 371 -20.95 -13.47 3.26
CA LYS A 371 -19.83 -13.41 4.22
C LYS A 371 -19.53 -11.97 4.64
N PHE A 372 -19.42 -11.07 3.67
CA PHE A 372 -19.15 -9.66 3.94
C PHE A 372 -20.28 -9.04 4.78
N LEU A 373 -21.54 -9.19 4.37
CA LEU A 373 -22.69 -8.62 5.08
C LEU A 373 -22.81 -9.14 6.52
N TYR A 374 -22.55 -10.43 6.78
CA TYR A 374 -22.62 -10.99 8.13
C TYR A 374 -21.71 -10.26 9.14
N ASN A 375 -20.52 -9.82 8.69
CA ASN A 375 -19.56 -9.09 9.52
C ASN A 375 -20.03 -7.69 9.92
N TYR A 376 -21.18 -7.22 9.43
CA TYR A 376 -21.72 -5.90 9.75
C TYR A 376 -23.16 -5.95 10.27
N ILE A 377 -23.71 -7.14 10.53
CA ILE A 377 -25.05 -7.30 11.13
C ILE A 377 -25.04 -6.77 12.56
N GLU A 378 -26.01 -5.93 12.86
CA GLU A 378 -26.40 -5.58 14.22
C GLU A 378 -27.89 -5.83 14.40
N SER A 379 -28.22 -6.75 15.29
CA SER A 379 -29.58 -7.16 15.57
C SER A 379 -29.79 -7.41 17.06
N GLN A 380 -31.03 -7.69 17.46
CA GLN A 380 -31.36 -8.06 18.83
C GLN A 380 -30.57 -9.27 19.36
N THR A 381 -30.10 -10.14 18.47
CA THR A 381 -29.34 -11.36 18.80
C THR A 381 -27.83 -11.16 18.65
N ILE A 382 -27.40 -10.27 17.77
CA ILE A 382 -25.99 -10.00 17.49
C ILE A 382 -25.75 -8.49 17.65
N THR A 383 -25.43 -8.04 18.85
CA THR A 383 -25.31 -6.60 19.15
C THR A 383 -23.91 -6.01 18.94
N ASN A 384 -22.88 -6.85 18.73
CA ASN A 384 -21.49 -6.42 18.73
C ASN A 384 -20.77 -6.61 17.38
N ASN A 385 -21.47 -7.06 16.34
CA ASN A 385 -20.82 -7.39 15.06
C ASN A 385 -20.78 -6.22 14.09
N GLN A 386 -21.56 -5.15 14.24
CA GLN A 386 -21.43 -4.02 13.32
C GLN A 386 -20.13 -3.25 13.58
N SER A 387 -19.12 -3.55 12.76
CA SER A 387 -17.93 -2.71 12.68
C SER A 387 -18.35 -1.34 12.18
N LYS A 388 -18.22 -0.33 13.06
CA LYS A 388 -18.51 1.07 12.69
C LYS A 388 -17.65 1.52 11.52
N ILE A 389 -16.44 0.98 11.44
CA ILE A 389 -15.45 1.25 10.41
C ILE A 389 -15.43 0.09 9.44
N GLN A 390 -15.72 0.38 8.17
CA GLN A 390 -15.68 -0.57 7.06
C GLN A 390 -14.42 -0.30 6.22
N SER A 391 -14.03 -1.22 5.35
CA SER A 391 -12.80 -1.07 4.56
C SER A 391 -12.95 -1.63 3.15
N CYS A 392 -11.91 -1.46 2.34
CA CYS A 392 -11.71 -2.40 1.24
C CYS A 392 -11.58 -3.82 1.79
N PHE A 393 -12.05 -4.78 1.00
CA PHE A 393 -12.05 -6.17 1.38
C PHE A 393 -11.57 -7.02 0.20
N LEU A 394 -10.85 -8.08 0.55
CA LEU A 394 -10.49 -9.17 -0.34
C LEU A 394 -11.42 -10.32 0.00
N VAL A 395 -12.08 -10.90 -1.00
CA VAL A 395 -12.92 -12.08 -0.76
C VAL A 395 -12.44 -13.24 -1.58
N ASP A 396 -12.36 -14.38 -0.90
CA ASP A 396 -12.10 -15.68 -1.49
C ASP A 396 -10.89 -15.67 -2.45
N LYS A 397 -9.78 -14.99 -2.08
CA LYS A 397 -8.43 -15.26 -2.63
C LYS A 397 -7.40 -15.34 -1.52
N PHE A 398 -6.79 -16.51 -1.39
CA PHE A 398 -5.57 -16.69 -0.60
C PHE A 398 -4.46 -15.85 -1.24
N TYR A 399 -3.50 -15.34 -0.47
CA TYR A 399 -2.38 -14.55 -1.02
C TYR A 399 -1.06 -14.95 -0.34
N VAL A 400 0.06 -14.80 -1.06
CA VAL A 400 1.39 -15.14 -0.56
C VAL A 400 1.89 -13.99 0.33
N THR A 401 1.99 -14.23 1.64
CA THR A 401 2.39 -13.21 2.62
C THR A 401 3.91 -13.06 2.75
N ASP A 402 4.67 -14.11 2.49
CA ASP A 402 6.12 -14.14 2.65
C ASP A 402 6.74 -15.24 1.78
N VAL A 403 7.96 -15.01 1.27
CA VAL A 403 8.73 -15.95 0.47
C VAL A 403 10.15 -16.01 1.04
N LYS A 404 10.53 -17.18 1.58
CA LYS A 404 11.88 -17.39 2.14
C LYS A 404 12.62 -18.45 1.34
N CYS A 405 13.77 -18.06 0.79
CA CYS A 405 14.72 -18.99 0.21
C CYS A 405 15.67 -19.48 1.32
N ASP A 406 15.69 -20.78 1.60
CA ASP A 406 16.68 -21.38 2.51
C ASP A 406 17.96 -21.69 1.73
N SER A 407 18.94 -20.80 1.84
CA SER A 407 20.26 -20.96 1.19
C SER A 407 21.16 -21.99 1.89
N THR A 408 20.78 -22.50 3.06
CA THR A 408 21.65 -23.36 3.88
C THR A 408 21.67 -24.84 3.46
N LYS A 409 20.98 -25.19 2.35
CA LYS A 409 20.78 -26.59 1.91
C LYS A 409 21.16 -26.88 0.46
N PHE A 410 21.79 -25.93 -0.22
CA PHE A 410 22.36 -26.18 -1.55
C PHE A 410 23.61 -27.07 -1.44
N TYR A 411 23.81 -27.97 -2.42
CA TYR A 411 25.06 -28.71 -2.55
C TYR A 411 26.24 -27.72 -2.60
N ASP A 412 27.24 -27.99 -1.75
CA ASP A 412 28.34 -27.13 -1.25
C ASP A 412 29.37 -26.67 -2.31
N GLY A 413 28.95 -26.36 -3.53
CA GLY A 413 29.86 -25.99 -4.63
C GLY A 413 29.46 -24.77 -5.46
N LEU A 414 28.17 -24.41 -5.53
CA LEU A 414 27.70 -23.32 -6.41
C LEU A 414 27.39 -21.99 -5.68
N HIS A 415 27.04 -22.05 -4.40
CA HIS A 415 26.60 -20.89 -3.60
C HIS A 415 27.66 -19.78 -3.47
N SER A 416 28.93 -20.14 -3.47
CA SER A 416 30.04 -19.19 -3.36
C SER A 416 30.35 -18.44 -4.68
N TYR A 417 29.72 -18.80 -5.79
CA TYR A 417 30.10 -18.31 -7.12
C TYR A 417 28.95 -17.75 -7.96
N ILE A 418 27.69 -17.96 -7.56
CA ILE A 418 26.50 -17.43 -8.26
C ILE A 418 25.50 -16.89 -7.22
N THR A 419 25.08 -15.63 -7.41
CA THR A 419 23.96 -15.06 -6.66
C THR A 419 22.66 -15.35 -7.41
N LEU A 420 21.80 -16.19 -6.83
CA LEU A 420 20.47 -16.44 -7.39
C LEU A 420 19.57 -15.19 -7.24
N PRO A 421 18.62 -14.95 -8.16
CA PRO A 421 17.62 -13.91 -7.99
C PRO A 421 16.84 -14.12 -6.68
N ALA A 422 16.71 -13.06 -5.88
CA ALA A 422 15.82 -13.09 -4.72
C ALA A 422 14.37 -13.24 -5.21
N LEU A 423 13.69 -14.30 -4.79
CA LEU A 423 12.26 -14.45 -4.99
C LEU A 423 11.54 -13.74 -3.84
N ASP A 424 10.53 -12.95 -4.17
CA ASP A 424 9.63 -12.33 -3.21
C ASP A 424 8.17 -12.58 -3.58
N THR A 425 7.24 -12.00 -2.81
CA THR A 425 5.81 -12.20 -3.01
C THR A 425 5.31 -11.77 -4.40
N ARG A 426 6.04 -10.91 -5.12
CA ARG A 426 5.69 -10.48 -6.49
C ARG A 426 5.98 -11.55 -7.54
N ASN A 427 6.76 -12.57 -7.20
CA ASN A 427 7.04 -13.71 -8.09
C ASN A 427 5.90 -14.73 -8.12
N PHE A 428 4.90 -14.59 -7.25
CA PHE A 428 3.84 -15.56 -7.08
C PHE A 428 2.46 -14.91 -7.17
N SER A 429 1.51 -15.57 -7.84
CA SER A 429 0.10 -15.20 -7.91
C SER A 429 -0.76 -16.34 -7.41
N VAL A 430 -1.86 -16.02 -6.72
CA VAL A 430 -2.83 -17.00 -6.28
C VAL A 430 -4.16 -16.69 -6.97
N ASN A 431 -4.66 -17.66 -7.71
CA ASN A 431 -5.93 -17.61 -8.39
C ASN A 431 -6.96 -18.38 -7.58
N THR A 432 -8.18 -17.87 -7.51
CA THR A 432 -9.31 -18.61 -6.92
C THR A 432 -10.47 -18.52 -7.89
N ALA A 433 -11.06 -19.66 -8.22
CA ALA A 433 -12.17 -19.76 -9.15
C ALA A 433 -13.52 -19.65 -8.41
N ASP A 434 -14.58 -19.40 -9.17
CA ASP A 434 -15.95 -19.21 -8.66
C ASP A 434 -16.52 -20.43 -7.92
N ASP A 435 -15.87 -21.60 -8.05
CA ASP A 435 -16.22 -22.84 -7.36
C ASP A 435 -15.44 -23.08 -6.04
N GLY A 436 -14.56 -22.14 -5.67
CA GLY A 436 -13.73 -22.21 -4.46
C GLY A 436 -12.37 -22.90 -4.62
N SER A 437 -11.98 -23.34 -5.82
CA SER A 437 -10.64 -23.91 -6.09
C SER A 437 -9.53 -22.85 -6.07
N ILE A 438 -8.34 -23.17 -5.53
CA ILE A 438 -7.20 -22.22 -5.40
C ILE A 438 -5.97 -22.75 -6.15
N THR A 439 -5.38 -21.92 -7.01
CA THR A 439 -4.18 -22.24 -7.81
C THR A 439 -3.06 -21.25 -7.48
N LEU A 440 -1.88 -21.74 -7.08
CA LEU A 440 -0.67 -20.92 -6.87
C LEU A 440 0.24 -20.99 -8.10
N GLU A 441 0.44 -19.87 -8.78
CA GLU A 441 1.34 -19.71 -9.92
C GLU A 441 2.62 -18.95 -9.50
N GLY A 442 3.78 -19.39 -9.98
CA GLY A 442 5.08 -18.77 -9.68
C GLY A 442 5.91 -18.54 -10.93
N SER A 443 6.63 -17.40 -10.98
CA SER A 443 7.53 -17.03 -12.07
C SER A 443 8.94 -16.75 -11.55
N ILE A 444 9.93 -17.43 -12.13
CA ILE A 444 11.35 -17.31 -11.76
C ILE A 444 12.08 -16.52 -12.86
N ILE A 445 12.92 -15.58 -12.48
CA ILE A 445 13.75 -14.81 -13.41
C ILE A 445 14.84 -15.74 -13.98
N THR A 446 14.88 -15.88 -15.31
CA THR A 446 15.74 -16.83 -16.04
C THR A 446 17.15 -16.30 -16.36
N ALA A 447 17.51 -15.11 -15.89
CA ALA A 447 18.82 -14.50 -16.10
C ALA A 447 19.51 -14.19 -14.77
N CYS A 448 20.67 -14.79 -14.52
CA CYS A 448 21.58 -14.42 -13.44
C CYS A 448 22.93 -13.94 -14.02
N SER A 449 23.49 -12.87 -13.47
CA SER A 449 24.79 -12.35 -13.87
C SER A 449 25.91 -13.19 -13.25
N THR A 450 26.76 -13.80 -14.06
CA THR A 450 27.85 -14.69 -13.64
C THR A 450 29.24 -14.03 -13.72
N ASN A 451 29.30 -12.69 -13.68
CA ASN A 451 30.53 -11.89 -13.88
C ASN A 451 31.67 -12.16 -12.87
N SER A 452 31.48 -13.05 -11.90
CA SER A 452 32.47 -13.41 -10.88
C SER A 452 32.48 -14.91 -10.54
N THR A 453 32.43 -15.79 -11.54
CA THR A 453 32.59 -17.23 -11.31
C THR A 453 34.07 -17.59 -11.15
N GLY A 454 34.47 -17.91 -9.91
CA GLY A 454 35.82 -18.37 -9.56
C GLY A 454 36.10 -19.82 -9.97
N THR A 455 37.34 -20.28 -9.74
CA THR A 455 37.85 -21.61 -10.10
C THR A 455 37.25 -22.75 -9.27
N PHE A 456 36.86 -23.86 -9.93
CA PHE A 456 36.28 -25.07 -9.32
C PHE A 456 37.36 -26.07 -8.83
N TYR A 457 37.15 -26.76 -7.69
CA TYR A 457 38.09 -27.76 -7.13
C TYR A 457 37.45 -29.11 -6.69
N HIS A 458 37.89 -30.19 -7.35
CA HIS A 458 38.24 -31.60 -6.98
C HIS A 458 37.56 -32.46 -5.88
N GLN A 459 37.32 -33.75 -6.19
CA GLN A 459 37.78 -34.97 -5.44
C GLN A 459 38.01 -36.21 -6.36
N ASN A 460 39.07 -37.03 -6.10
CA ASN A 460 39.60 -38.13 -6.96
C ASN A 460 39.01 -39.54 -6.69
N TRP A 461 39.03 -40.44 -7.70
CA TRP A 461 38.62 -41.88 -7.64
C TRP A 461 39.68 -42.88 -8.15
N ASN A 462 39.50 -44.17 -7.83
CA ASN A 462 40.34 -45.32 -8.25
C ASN A 462 39.81 -46.05 -9.49
N LEU A 463 40.72 -46.66 -10.27
CA LEU A 463 40.43 -47.54 -11.41
C LEU A 463 40.02 -48.96 -10.98
N ASN A 464 39.03 -49.53 -11.66
CA ASN A 464 38.65 -50.94 -11.55
C ASN A 464 39.01 -51.64 -12.88
N GLU A 465 39.99 -52.54 -12.86
CA GLU A 465 40.66 -53.04 -14.08
C GLU A 465 39.88 -54.14 -14.86
N ASN A 466 38.66 -54.48 -14.47
CA ASN A 466 37.98 -55.67 -15.02
C ASN A 466 37.15 -55.44 -16.29
N ASP A 467 36.81 -54.21 -16.64
CA ASP A 467 35.73 -54.00 -17.61
C ASP A 467 36.21 -53.39 -18.93
N GLY A 468 37.49 -52.99 -19.04
CA GLY A 468 38.06 -52.44 -20.28
C GLY A 468 37.34 -51.17 -20.81
N VAL A 469 36.42 -50.61 -20.04
CA VAL A 469 35.73 -49.34 -20.31
C VAL A 469 36.58 -48.21 -19.71
N LEU A 470 37.03 -47.30 -20.57
CA LEU A 470 37.59 -46.03 -20.13
C LEU A 470 36.45 -45.03 -19.98
N ASP A 471 35.83 -44.96 -18.79
CA ASP A 471 34.98 -43.83 -18.43
C ASP A 471 35.88 -42.61 -18.15
N CYS A 472 36.34 -41.95 -19.21
CA CYS A 472 37.06 -40.69 -19.07
C CYS A 472 36.06 -39.51 -19.15
N TYR A 473 35.83 -38.87 -18.00
CA TYR A 473 35.29 -37.51 -17.97
C TYR A 473 36.43 -36.54 -18.35
N TYR A 474 36.25 -35.77 -19.42
CA TYR A 474 37.22 -34.76 -19.85
C TYR A 474 37.34 -33.64 -18.81
N SER A 475 38.57 -33.32 -18.38
CA SER A 475 38.88 -32.20 -17.49
C SER A 475 39.46 -31.03 -18.29
N PHE A 476 38.90 -29.83 -18.14
CA PHE A 476 39.53 -28.60 -18.61
C PHE A 476 40.28 -27.95 -17.43
N THR A 477 41.61 -28.02 -17.44
CA THR A 477 42.45 -27.17 -16.59
C THR A 477 42.76 -25.88 -17.34
N ASP A 478 42.53 -24.72 -16.70
CA ASP A 478 42.82 -23.36 -17.18
C ASP A 478 41.93 -22.78 -18.28
N SER A 479 40.63 -23.09 -18.29
CA SER A 479 39.65 -22.42 -19.17
C SER A 479 38.79 -21.40 -18.40
N ILE A 480 38.82 -20.14 -18.83
CA ILE A 480 37.90 -19.08 -18.37
C ILE A 480 36.70 -19.07 -19.31
N PHE A 481 35.51 -19.36 -18.80
CA PHE A 481 34.27 -19.25 -19.57
C PHE A 481 33.65 -17.86 -19.33
N THR A 482 33.55 -17.03 -20.36
CA THR A 482 32.82 -15.74 -20.34
C THR A 482 31.75 -15.73 -21.42
N GLY A 483 30.54 -15.27 -21.11
CA GLY A 483 29.46 -15.14 -22.08
C GLY A 483 28.67 -16.42 -22.36
N MET A 484 28.58 -17.34 -21.40
CA MET A 484 27.71 -18.52 -21.53
C MET A 484 26.23 -18.09 -21.54
N GLN A 485 25.54 -18.38 -22.63
CA GLN A 485 24.10 -18.20 -22.78
C GLN A 485 23.43 -19.58 -22.78
N LEU A 486 22.53 -19.82 -21.83
CA LEU A 486 21.68 -21.02 -21.85
C LEU A 486 20.61 -20.82 -22.94
N VAL A 487 20.54 -21.74 -23.91
CA VAL A 487 19.58 -21.69 -25.04
C VAL A 487 18.77 -22.99 -25.05
N ASP A 488 17.47 -22.90 -25.42
CA ASP A 488 16.46 -23.97 -25.49
C ASP A 488 15.92 -24.54 -24.16
N LEU A 489 15.15 -23.74 -23.41
CA LEU A 489 14.29 -24.25 -22.33
C LEU A 489 12.80 -24.26 -22.77
N PRO A 490 12.06 -25.38 -22.59
CA PRO A 490 10.68 -25.54 -23.05
C PRO A 490 9.66 -24.70 -22.26
N VAL A 491 8.52 -24.36 -22.89
CA VAL A 491 7.73 -23.14 -22.60
C VAL A 491 6.38 -23.36 -21.88
N THR A 492 5.93 -24.57 -21.52
CA THR A 492 4.68 -24.79 -20.70
C THR A 492 4.38 -26.26 -20.35
N LEU A 493 3.81 -26.57 -19.16
CA LEU A 493 3.15 -27.87 -18.83
C LEU A 493 2.22 -27.80 -17.57
N SER A 494 1.26 -28.73 -17.42
CA SER A 494 0.18 -28.81 -16.39
C SER A 494 -0.06 -30.23 -15.81
N ALA A 495 -0.47 -30.39 -14.53
CA ALA A 495 -0.83 -31.68 -13.87
C ALA A 495 -1.70 -31.55 -12.58
N THR A 496 -2.38 -32.63 -12.12
CA THR A 496 -3.42 -32.65 -11.04
C THR A 496 -3.07 -33.59 -9.85
N ILE A 497 -3.41 -33.23 -8.59
CA ILE A 497 -3.19 -34.05 -7.37
C ILE A 497 -4.48 -34.18 -6.51
N ASN A 498 -4.71 -35.36 -5.91
CA ASN A 498 -5.99 -35.74 -5.26
C ASN A 498 -5.94 -35.98 -3.72
N THR A 499 -4.82 -35.70 -3.02
CA THR A 499 -4.63 -36.01 -1.56
C THR A 499 -3.71 -35.04 -0.82
N VAL A 500 -4.06 -34.66 0.41
CA VAL A 500 -3.27 -33.89 1.42
C VAL A 500 -2.68 -34.83 2.49
N ALA A 501 -1.58 -34.48 3.18
CA ALA A 501 -1.05 -35.27 4.30
C ALA A 501 -0.87 -34.44 5.57
N ILE A 502 -1.29 -34.96 6.73
CA ILE A 502 -1.21 -34.30 8.05
C ILE A 502 -0.40 -35.19 9.01
N GLU A 503 0.49 -34.57 9.78
CA GLU A 503 1.25 -35.25 10.84
C GLU A 503 0.40 -35.40 12.11
N VAL A 504 0.28 -36.63 12.60
CA VAL A 504 -0.53 -36.96 13.79
C VAL A 504 0.34 -36.78 15.04
N PRO A 505 -0.16 -36.13 16.12
CA PRO A 505 0.57 -36.12 17.38
C PRO A 505 0.77 -37.57 17.87
N TYR A 506 1.91 -37.88 18.48
CA TYR A 506 2.26 -39.19 19.09
C TYR A 506 2.87 -40.28 18.17
N ASN A 507 3.91 -39.95 17.39
CA ASN A 507 4.85 -40.93 16.79
C ASN A 507 4.26 -42.02 15.87
N THR A 508 3.09 -41.80 15.27
CA THR A 508 2.45 -42.79 14.38
C THR A 508 2.65 -42.54 12.87
N GLY A 509 3.45 -41.55 12.48
CA GLY A 509 3.72 -41.21 11.07
C GLY A 509 2.68 -40.31 10.41
N MET A 510 2.96 -39.90 9.17
CA MET A 510 2.11 -39.03 8.33
C MET A 510 0.87 -39.77 7.84
N LYS A 511 -0.32 -39.16 7.94
CA LYS A 511 -1.57 -39.70 7.37
C LYS A 511 -2.06 -38.85 6.21
N THR A 512 -2.46 -39.50 5.11
CA THR A 512 -2.98 -38.85 3.89
C THR A 512 -4.50 -38.79 3.88
N PHE A 513 -5.06 -37.63 3.54
CA PHE A 513 -6.49 -37.31 3.40
C PHE A 513 -6.81 -37.03 1.92
N PRO A 514 -7.75 -37.76 1.30
CA PRO A 514 -8.23 -37.44 -0.04
C PRO A 514 -9.07 -36.16 -0.04
N LEU A 515 -8.79 -35.27 -0.99
CA LEU A 515 -9.44 -33.96 -1.15
C LEU A 515 -10.87 -34.05 -1.73
N SER A 516 -11.28 -35.21 -2.20
CA SER A 516 -12.60 -35.47 -2.79
C SER A 516 -13.71 -35.75 -1.76
N ARG A 517 -13.53 -35.36 -0.48
CA ARG A 517 -14.50 -35.60 0.60
C ARG A 517 -14.67 -34.36 1.49
N SER A 518 -15.86 -34.21 2.04
CA SER A 518 -16.19 -33.13 3.00
C SER A 518 -15.78 -33.51 4.42
N TYR A 519 -15.18 -32.58 5.16
CA TYR A 519 -14.72 -32.75 6.55
C TYR A 519 -15.26 -31.60 7.43
N THR A 520 -15.42 -31.85 8.73
CA THR A 520 -15.93 -30.84 9.68
C THR A 520 -14.85 -30.48 10.70
N ILE A 521 -14.70 -29.19 10.98
CA ILE A 521 -13.70 -28.66 11.93
C ILE A 521 -14.42 -28.09 13.15
N ASP A 522 -14.21 -28.68 14.33
CA ASP A 522 -14.66 -28.14 15.61
C ASP A 522 -13.47 -28.05 16.56
N LYS A 523 -13.21 -26.85 17.13
CA LYS A 523 -12.09 -26.56 18.05
C LYS A 523 -10.70 -27.05 17.61
N GLY A 524 -10.40 -26.98 16.31
CA GLY A 524 -9.09 -27.41 15.78
C GLY A 524 -8.93 -28.92 15.64
N ILE A 525 -10.03 -29.69 15.64
CA ILE A 525 -10.03 -31.13 15.36
C ILE A 525 -10.70 -31.34 14.00
N LEU A 526 -9.97 -31.97 13.07
CA LEU A 526 -10.53 -32.45 11.80
C LEU A 526 -11.17 -33.82 12.05
N THR A 527 -12.47 -33.92 11.78
CA THR A 527 -13.25 -35.15 11.96
C THR A 527 -13.90 -35.55 10.64
N ASP A 528 -13.75 -36.80 10.26
CA ASP A 528 -14.54 -37.39 9.17
C ASP A 528 -15.87 -37.95 9.71
N ALA A 529 -16.76 -38.38 8.81
CA ALA A 529 -18.06 -38.96 9.17
C ALA A 529 -17.98 -40.24 10.04
N ALA A 530 -16.78 -40.78 10.32
CA ALA A 530 -16.54 -41.94 11.16
C ALA A 530 -16.04 -41.59 12.58
N ASN A 531 -16.09 -40.31 13.01
CA ASN A 531 -15.75 -39.84 14.36
C ASN A 531 -14.30 -40.11 14.81
N PHE A 532 -13.33 -40.00 13.90
CA PHE A 532 -11.91 -40.05 14.27
C PHE A 532 -11.35 -38.65 14.58
N ALA A 533 -10.73 -38.45 15.75
CA ALA A 533 -10.22 -37.16 16.22
C ALA A 533 -8.69 -37.06 16.12
N ALA A 534 -8.17 -35.99 15.53
CA ALA A 534 -6.77 -35.55 15.66
C ALA A 534 -6.73 -34.07 16.08
N GLU A 535 -5.99 -33.76 17.14
CA GLU A 535 -5.87 -32.42 17.74
C GLU A 535 -4.82 -31.59 16.99
N MET A 536 -5.21 -30.43 16.41
CA MET A 536 -4.26 -29.48 15.81
C MET A 536 -3.56 -28.67 16.91
N ILE A 537 -2.36 -29.10 17.29
CA ILE A 537 -1.40 -28.25 18.01
C ILE A 537 -0.05 -28.40 17.33
N VAL A 538 0.48 -27.34 16.72
CA VAL A 538 1.92 -27.26 16.46
C VAL A 538 2.46 -25.85 16.71
N THR A 539 3.24 -25.75 17.78
CA THR A 539 3.87 -24.55 18.33
C THR A 539 5.38 -24.45 18.04
N LYS A 540 6.04 -25.46 17.42
CA LYS A 540 7.44 -25.41 16.92
C LYS A 540 7.90 -26.75 16.29
N ALA A 541 8.82 -26.74 15.30
CA ALA A 541 9.97 -27.67 15.06
C ALA A 541 10.49 -27.53 13.59
N ALA A 542 11.77 -27.26 13.29
CA ALA A 542 13.00 -28.08 13.30
C ALA A 542 13.06 -29.16 12.18
N MET A 543 14.10 -29.09 11.34
CA MET A 543 14.44 -30.13 10.36
C MET A 543 14.89 -31.41 11.07
N THR A 544 14.24 -32.54 10.79
CA THR A 544 14.83 -33.86 11.01
C THR A 544 14.89 -34.62 9.70
N SER A 545 16.04 -35.22 9.41
CA SER A 545 16.19 -36.18 8.31
C SER A 545 15.78 -37.56 8.82
N GLN A 546 14.66 -38.08 8.34
CA GLN A 546 14.43 -39.52 8.27
C GLN A 546 14.43 -39.93 6.80
N GLY A 547 15.59 -40.37 6.30
CA GLY A 547 15.78 -40.78 4.91
C GLY A 547 15.95 -39.62 3.92
N ASN A 548 16.09 -39.95 2.63
CA ASN A 548 16.39 -39.06 1.49
C ASN A 548 15.28 -38.02 1.15
N MET A 549 14.53 -37.50 2.12
CA MET A 549 13.42 -36.55 1.88
C MET A 549 13.73 -35.16 2.48
N GLN A 550 13.45 -34.09 1.73
CA GLN A 550 13.49 -32.69 2.19
C GLN A 550 12.08 -32.06 2.10
N TYR A 551 11.79 -31.04 2.92
CA TYR A 551 10.45 -30.46 3.08
C TYR A 551 10.44 -28.95 2.76
N PHE A 552 9.37 -28.45 2.13
CA PHE A 552 9.08 -27.02 1.98
C PHE A 552 7.96 -26.59 2.94
N HIS A 553 8.09 -25.38 3.50
CA HIS A 553 7.15 -24.82 4.46
C HIS A 553 6.40 -23.64 3.81
N PHE A 554 5.05 -23.68 3.83
CA PHE A 554 4.20 -22.57 3.42
C PHE A 554 3.26 -22.18 4.57
N GLU A 555 3.20 -20.88 4.88
CA GLU A 555 2.23 -20.33 5.84
C GLU A 555 1.07 -19.69 5.06
N LEU A 556 -0.14 -20.24 5.21
CA LEU A 556 -1.36 -19.70 4.60
C LEU A 556 -2.21 -19.04 5.69
N ARG A 557 -2.77 -17.87 5.39
CA ARG A 557 -3.59 -17.10 6.33
C ARG A 557 -4.95 -16.76 5.72
N ASN A 558 -5.99 -16.85 6.55
CA ASN A 558 -7.30 -16.23 6.31
C ASN A 558 -7.63 -15.38 7.56
N ASN A 559 -7.56 -14.05 7.43
CA ASN A 559 -7.66 -13.09 8.54
C ASN A 559 -6.70 -13.44 9.71
N ASN A 560 -7.20 -13.50 10.94
CA ASN A 560 -6.42 -13.83 12.15
C ASN A 560 -6.22 -15.34 12.38
N THR A 561 -6.73 -16.20 11.49
CA THR A 561 -6.67 -17.66 11.67
C THR A 561 -5.43 -18.22 10.97
N LYS A 562 -4.57 -18.84 11.77
CA LYS A 562 -3.30 -19.42 11.32
C LYS A 562 -3.52 -20.84 10.79
N VAL A 563 -3.23 -21.09 9.53
CA VAL A 563 -3.24 -22.44 8.95
C VAL A 563 -1.82 -22.81 8.53
N LEU A 564 -1.18 -23.73 9.25
CA LEU A 564 0.10 -24.31 8.83
C LEU A 564 -0.17 -25.43 7.83
N SER A 565 0.46 -25.39 6.66
CA SER A 565 0.47 -26.52 5.72
C SER A 565 1.92 -27.00 5.51
N ILE A 566 2.11 -28.33 5.53
CA ILE A 566 3.37 -28.98 5.16
C ILE A 566 3.14 -29.63 3.80
N VAL A 567 3.90 -29.23 2.79
CA VAL A 567 3.79 -29.80 1.45
C VAL A 567 4.86 -30.88 1.29
N ASN A 568 4.43 -32.11 1.03
CA ASN A 568 5.31 -33.25 0.76
C ASN A 568 5.60 -33.32 -0.75
N ASN A 569 6.87 -33.26 -1.15
CA ASN A 569 7.29 -33.60 -2.51
C ASN A 569 8.15 -34.87 -2.48
N ARG A 570 7.69 -35.94 -3.14
CA ARG A 570 8.33 -37.27 -3.14
C ARG A 570 9.41 -37.46 -4.23
N HIS A 571 9.74 -36.44 -5.02
CA HIS A 571 10.73 -36.57 -6.10
C HIS A 571 11.86 -35.54 -5.97
N ILE A 572 12.86 -35.83 -5.12
CA ILE A 572 14.02 -34.94 -4.87
C ILE A 572 15.30 -35.40 -5.60
N GLU A 573 15.24 -36.43 -6.44
CA GLU A 573 16.46 -36.87 -7.17
C GLU A 573 16.83 -35.97 -8.37
N ASN A 574 15.99 -35.00 -8.78
CA ASN A 574 16.23 -34.19 -9.99
C ASN A 574 15.86 -32.70 -9.85
N TYR A 575 16.18 -32.08 -8.72
CA TYR A 575 15.88 -30.65 -8.48
C TYR A 575 16.55 -29.68 -9.49
N TYR A 576 17.56 -30.14 -10.22
CA TYR A 576 18.31 -29.34 -11.20
C TYR A 576 17.84 -29.48 -12.66
N ASN A 577 16.82 -30.31 -12.94
CA ASN A 577 16.33 -30.57 -14.29
C ASN A 577 14.93 -29.98 -14.59
N ASP A 578 14.20 -29.49 -13.57
CA ASP A 578 12.84 -28.98 -13.75
C ASP A 578 12.72 -27.51 -13.34
N THR A 579 12.14 -26.69 -14.23
CA THR A 579 12.17 -25.22 -14.16
C THR A 579 10.85 -24.55 -13.74
N SER A 580 9.88 -25.29 -13.19
CA SER A 580 8.63 -24.74 -12.62
C SER A 580 7.91 -25.69 -11.64
N TRP A 581 7.11 -25.13 -10.72
CA TRP A 581 6.17 -25.86 -9.84
C TRP A 581 4.86 -25.03 -9.63
N THR A 582 3.70 -25.67 -9.66
CA THR A 582 2.37 -25.09 -9.35
C THR A 582 1.74 -25.98 -8.27
N LEU A 583 1.13 -25.38 -7.24
CA LEU A 583 0.52 -26.12 -6.13
C LEU A 583 -0.94 -25.67 -5.97
N ASP A 584 -1.89 -26.57 -6.19
CA ASP A 584 -3.29 -26.31 -5.86
C ASP A 584 -3.53 -26.57 -4.37
N VAL A 585 -4.17 -25.61 -3.71
CA VAL A 585 -4.59 -25.69 -2.31
C VAL A 585 -6.12 -25.71 -2.33
N PHE A 586 -6.75 -26.50 -1.48
CA PHE A 586 -8.20 -26.46 -1.28
C PHE A 586 -8.47 -26.27 0.21
#